data_AF-A0A7S1VSN0-F1
#
_entry.id   AF-A0A7S1VSN0-F1
#
_cell.length_a   1.000
_cell.length_b   1.000
_cell.length_c   1.000
_cell.angle_alpha   90.00
_cell.angle_beta   90.00
_cell.angle_gamma   90.00
#
_symmetry.space_group_name_H-M   'P 1'
#
loop_
_entity.id
_entity.type
_entity.pdbx_description
1 polymer ?
#
loop_
_entity_poly.entity_id
_entity_poly.type
_entity_poly.pdbx_seq_one_letter_code
_entity_poly.pdbx_strand_id
1 'polypeptide(L)'
;TTQESTTYHGCIKNDRLEGAARRWAAALAEPSLERDSMVRELAAVHSEHAGHVQSDAHRTAAVSSERADPSHWFHQFITGSRETLLHDGDADGTRFAAALRAHWARHYCLTNMTIVLVSNRPLDELQDIATSCFASLPRRPSAPPCPRLTNTPAPPLFPQGPETCLIT
;
A
#
# COMPACT_ATOMS: atom_id res chain seq x y z
N THR A 1 -1.44 -1.65 -4.74
CA THR A 1 -0.85 -0.60 -3.90
C THR A 1 0.21 0.12 -4.68
N THR A 2 0.26 1.44 -4.61
CA THR A 2 1.36 2.25 -5.15
C THR A 2 2.17 2.83 -4.00
N GLN A 3 3.18 3.63 -4.31
CA GLN A 3 4.02 4.29 -3.32
C GLN A 3 3.25 5.23 -2.38
N GLU A 4 2.19 5.88 -2.87
CA GLU A 4 1.46 6.91 -2.10
C GLU A 4 -0.01 6.56 -1.87
N SER A 5 -0.53 5.51 -2.52
CA SER A 5 -1.96 5.19 -2.48
C SER A 5 -2.25 3.69 -2.43
N THR A 6 -3.33 3.35 -1.72
CA THR A 6 -3.94 2.02 -1.78
C THR A 6 -5.32 2.14 -2.39
N THR A 7 -5.52 1.52 -3.57
CA THR A 7 -6.77 1.57 -4.31
C THR A 7 -7.47 0.22 -4.24
N TYR A 8 -8.69 0.22 -3.73
CA TYR A 8 -9.59 -0.92 -3.76
C TYR A 8 -10.70 -0.65 -4.79
N HIS A 9 -11.04 -1.64 -5.61
CA HIS A 9 -12.12 -1.53 -6.59
C HIS A 9 -12.81 -2.89 -6.79
N GLY A 10 -14.04 -2.86 -7.27
CA GLY A 10 -14.80 -4.06 -7.58
C GLY A 10 -16.12 -3.73 -8.29
N CYS A 11 -16.70 -4.73 -8.94
CA CYS A 11 -17.97 -4.61 -9.66
C CYS A 11 -19.00 -5.58 -9.09
N ILE A 12 -20.24 -5.13 -8.94
CA ILE A 12 -21.35 -5.98 -8.50
C ILE A 12 -22.63 -5.60 -9.26
N LYS A 13 -23.64 -6.48 -9.22
CA LYS A 13 -24.96 -6.19 -9.77
C LYS A 13 -25.57 -4.96 -9.09
N ASN A 14 -26.22 -4.11 -9.88
CA ASN A 14 -26.78 -2.84 -9.41
C ASN A 14 -27.75 -3.01 -8.23
N ASP A 15 -28.55 -4.08 -8.18
CA ASP A 15 -29.51 -4.38 -7.10
C ASP A 15 -28.86 -4.79 -5.77
N ARG A 16 -27.54 -5.03 -5.76
CA ARG A 16 -26.75 -5.39 -4.57
C ARG A 16 -25.76 -4.31 -4.13
N LEU A 17 -25.76 -3.16 -4.80
CA LEU A 17 -24.80 -2.08 -4.58
C LEU A 17 -24.73 -1.63 -3.12
N GLU A 18 -25.87 -1.31 -2.50
CA GLU A 18 -25.92 -0.82 -1.12
C GLU A 18 -25.37 -1.86 -0.13
N GLY A 19 -25.75 -3.13 -0.28
CA GLY A 19 -25.24 -4.21 0.55
C GLY A 19 -23.73 -4.42 0.40
N ALA A 20 -23.20 -4.23 -0.81
CA ALA A 20 -21.76 -4.25 -1.06
C ALA A 20 -21.07 -3.04 -0.42
N ALA A 21 -21.58 -1.83 -0.64
CA ALA A 21 -21.05 -0.59 -0.08
C ALA A 21 -20.98 -0.66 1.46
N ARG A 22 -22.01 -1.20 2.12
CA ARG A 22 -22.03 -1.41 3.57
C ARG A 22 -20.92 -2.35 4.04
N ARG A 23 -20.69 -3.46 3.34
CA ARG A 23 -19.60 -4.41 3.67
C ARG A 23 -18.22 -3.79 3.45
N TRP A 24 -18.05 -3.04 2.37
CA TRP A 24 -16.83 -2.29 2.09
C TRP A 24 -16.55 -1.24 3.17
N ALA A 25 -17.56 -0.47 3.56
CA ALA A 25 -17.44 0.51 4.62
C ALA A 25 -17.05 -0.15 5.95
N ALA A 26 -17.70 -1.26 6.32
CA ALA A 26 -17.36 -2.02 7.52
C ALA A 26 -15.92 -2.55 7.49
N ALA A 27 -15.48 -3.12 6.36
CA ALA A 27 -14.11 -3.62 6.21
C ALA A 27 -13.05 -2.52 6.35
N LEU A 28 -13.35 -1.28 5.97
CA LEU A 28 -12.45 -0.14 6.14
C LEU A 28 -12.53 0.47 7.54
N ALA A 29 -13.72 0.47 8.16
CA ALA A 29 -14.00 1.10 9.45
C ALA A 29 -13.53 0.26 10.64
N GLU A 30 -13.64 -1.06 10.56
CA GLU A 30 -13.27 -1.97 11.63
C GLU A 30 -12.85 -3.33 11.05
N PRO A 31 -11.68 -3.40 10.40
CA PRO A 31 -11.14 -4.68 9.96
C PRO A 31 -10.76 -5.53 11.18
N SER A 32 -11.15 -6.81 11.18
CA SER A 32 -10.85 -7.74 12.29
C SER A 32 -9.35 -7.87 12.56
N LEU A 33 -8.55 -7.85 11.48
CA LEU A 33 -7.10 -7.79 11.54
C LEU A 33 -6.52 -8.93 12.43
N GLU A 34 -7.12 -10.11 12.36
CA GLU A 34 -6.71 -11.27 13.16
C GLU A 34 -5.28 -11.71 12.82
N ARG A 35 -4.44 -11.91 13.84
CA ARG A 35 -3.02 -12.24 13.70
C ARG A 35 -2.81 -13.45 12.79
N ASP A 36 -3.54 -14.55 13.04
CA ASP A 36 -3.40 -15.77 12.23
C ASP A 36 -3.79 -15.56 10.76
N SER A 37 -4.78 -14.72 10.48
CA SER A 37 -5.13 -14.37 9.11
C SER A 37 -4.04 -13.53 8.46
N MET A 38 -3.50 -12.53 9.16
CA MET A 38 -2.40 -11.71 8.65
C MET A 38 -1.15 -12.54 8.35
N VAL A 39 -0.76 -13.45 9.25
CA VAL A 39 0.41 -14.32 9.07
C VAL A 39 0.20 -15.30 7.91
N ARG A 40 -1.01 -15.81 7.70
CA ARG A 40 -1.32 -16.63 6.52
C ARG A 40 -1.23 -15.82 5.22
N GLU A 41 -1.77 -14.60 5.20
CA GLU A 41 -1.70 -13.75 3.99
C GLU A 41 -0.27 -13.34 3.63
N LEU A 42 0.67 -13.36 4.58
CA LEU A 42 2.08 -13.14 4.29
C LEU A 42 2.65 -14.16 3.29
N ALA A 43 2.16 -15.39 3.30
CA ALA A 43 2.59 -16.40 2.32
C ALA A 43 2.20 -15.97 0.89
N ALA A 44 1.04 -15.34 0.72
CA ALA A 44 0.61 -14.80 -0.56
C ALA A 44 1.49 -13.62 -1.00
N VAL A 45 1.80 -12.70 -0.08
CA VAL A 45 2.71 -11.56 -0.35
C VAL A 45 4.11 -12.05 -0.74
N HIS A 46 4.65 -13.03 -0.02
CA HIS A 46 5.95 -13.61 -0.37
C HIS A 46 5.92 -14.31 -1.73
N SER A 47 4.83 -15.00 -2.06
CA SER A 47 4.65 -15.61 -3.38
C SER A 47 4.56 -14.58 -4.50
N GLU A 48 3.90 -13.44 -4.27
CA GLU A 48 3.86 -12.32 -5.21
C GLU A 48 5.28 -11.75 -5.43
N HIS A 49 6.03 -11.51 -4.36
CA HIS A 49 7.42 -11.07 -4.45
C HIS A 49 8.28 -12.07 -5.25
N ALA A 50 8.17 -13.36 -4.96
CA ALA A 50 8.91 -14.42 -5.65
C ALA A 50 8.62 -14.43 -7.17
N GLY A 51 7.36 -14.17 -7.56
CA GLY A 51 6.99 -14.00 -8.97
C GLY A 51 7.62 -12.78 -9.64
N HIS A 52 7.85 -11.70 -8.89
CA HIS A 52 8.46 -10.46 -9.39
C HIS A 52 9.99 -10.53 -9.53
N VAL A 53 10.68 -11.47 -8.87
CA VAL A 53 12.16 -11.55 -8.86
C VAL A 53 12.76 -11.63 -10.28
N GLN A 54 12.08 -12.32 -11.20
CA GLN A 54 12.56 -12.49 -12.58
C GLN A 54 12.02 -11.45 -13.56
N SER A 55 11.24 -10.47 -13.10
CA SER A 55 10.69 -9.42 -13.98
C SER A 55 11.67 -8.25 -14.11
N ASP A 56 12.11 -7.97 -15.34
CA ASP A 56 13.04 -6.86 -15.63
C ASP A 56 12.49 -5.50 -15.19
N ALA A 57 11.18 -5.29 -15.27
CA ALA A 57 10.54 -4.07 -14.80
C ALA A 57 10.70 -3.89 -13.28
N HIS A 58 10.48 -4.95 -12.51
CA HIS A 58 10.65 -4.93 -11.06
C HIS A 58 12.12 -4.82 -10.65
N ARG A 59 13.03 -5.50 -11.36
CA ARG A 59 14.48 -5.39 -11.14
C ARG A 59 14.99 -3.98 -11.40
N THR A 60 14.55 -3.36 -12.48
CA THR A 60 14.90 -1.97 -12.82
C THR A 60 14.41 -1.01 -11.75
N ALA A 61 13.15 -1.15 -11.32
CA ALA A 61 12.59 -0.34 -10.24
C ALA A 61 13.34 -0.52 -8.90
N ALA A 62 13.72 -1.75 -8.56
CA ALA A 62 14.50 -2.03 -7.35
C ALA A 62 15.89 -1.39 -7.41
N VAL A 63 16.58 -1.46 -8.55
CA VAL A 63 17.88 -0.77 -8.73
C VAL A 63 17.72 0.75 -8.63
N SER A 64 16.66 1.32 -9.20
CA SER A 64 16.39 2.76 -9.06
C SER A 64 16.13 3.16 -7.61
N SER A 65 15.36 2.36 -6.87
CA SER A 65 15.10 2.53 -5.43
C SER A 65 16.38 2.53 -4.62
N GLU A 66 17.22 1.49 -4.78
CA GLU A 66 18.47 1.33 -4.05
C GLU A 66 19.43 2.51 -4.23
N ARG A 67 19.38 3.15 -5.41
CA ARG A 67 20.23 4.30 -5.77
C ARG A 67 19.68 5.65 -5.34
N ALA A 68 18.42 5.71 -4.89
CA ALA A 68 17.88 6.93 -4.35
C ALA A 68 18.55 7.27 -3.02
N ASP A 69 18.41 8.53 -2.61
CA ASP A 69 18.87 8.99 -1.30
C ASP A 69 18.31 8.05 -0.21
N PRO A 70 19.16 7.41 0.63
CA PRO A 70 18.70 6.51 1.69
C PRO A 70 17.78 7.17 2.72
N SER A 71 17.82 8.50 2.85
CA SER A 71 16.90 9.28 3.69
C SER A 71 15.53 9.48 3.05
N HIS A 72 15.40 9.23 1.75
CA HIS A 72 14.17 9.41 0.99
C HIS A 72 13.35 8.12 0.95
N TRP A 73 12.02 8.25 1.06
CA TRP A 73 11.11 7.10 1.13
C TRP A 73 11.17 6.18 -0.10
N PHE A 74 11.54 6.71 -1.27
CA PHE A 74 11.70 5.95 -2.52
C PHE A 74 12.80 4.88 -2.44
N HIS A 75 13.71 4.97 -1.47
CA HIS A 75 14.73 3.95 -1.22
C HIS A 75 14.16 2.65 -0.62
N GLN A 76 12.93 2.69 -0.10
CA GLN A 76 12.33 1.55 0.59
C GLN A 76 11.95 0.42 -0.38
N PHE A 77 12.09 -0.81 0.09
CA PHE A 77 11.56 -1.99 -0.59
C PHE A 77 10.03 -2.07 -0.42
N ILE A 78 9.29 -1.78 -1.50
CA ILE A 78 7.83 -1.54 -1.46
C ILE A 78 7.01 -2.83 -1.43
N THR A 79 7.47 -3.92 -2.05
CA THR A 79 6.69 -5.16 -2.15
C THR A 79 6.55 -5.84 -0.80
N GLY A 80 7.62 -5.83 -0.01
CA GLY A 80 7.71 -6.64 1.20
C GLY A 80 7.92 -8.13 0.89
N SER A 81 8.48 -8.84 1.87
CA SER A 81 8.66 -10.28 1.84
C SER A 81 8.45 -10.82 3.25
N ARG A 82 8.50 -12.15 3.40
CA ARG A 82 8.44 -12.77 4.72
C ARG A 82 9.55 -12.25 5.62
N GLU A 83 10.75 -12.09 5.09
CA GLU A 83 11.95 -11.63 5.80
C GLU A 83 11.82 -10.16 6.24
N THR A 84 11.20 -9.31 5.42
CA THR A 84 11.04 -7.90 5.78
C THR A 84 9.85 -7.63 6.71
N LEU A 85 8.82 -8.49 6.66
CA LEU A 85 7.58 -8.31 7.42
C LEU A 85 7.57 -9.11 8.74
N LEU A 86 8.22 -10.27 8.78
CA LEU A 86 8.52 -11.02 10.01
C LEU A 86 10.02 -10.89 10.28
N HIS A 87 10.38 -9.85 11.02
CA HIS A 87 11.75 -9.65 11.48
C HIS A 87 12.26 -10.84 12.31
N ASP A 88 13.58 -10.95 12.43
CA ASP A 88 14.22 -11.88 13.36
C ASP A 88 13.63 -11.72 14.77
N GLY A 89 13.06 -12.80 15.29
CA GLY A 89 12.42 -12.84 16.61
C GLY A 89 10.90 -12.62 16.63
N ASP A 90 10.24 -12.36 15.49
CA ASP A 90 8.77 -12.25 15.38
C ASP A 90 8.13 -13.48 14.74
N ALA A 91 8.58 -14.68 15.13
CA ALA A 91 8.17 -15.93 14.49
C ALA A 91 6.65 -16.20 14.58
N ASP A 92 5.97 -15.64 15.58
CA ASP A 92 4.52 -15.75 15.78
C ASP A 92 3.70 -14.61 15.12
N GLY A 93 4.39 -13.59 14.58
CA GLY A 93 3.81 -12.44 13.89
C GLY A 93 3.14 -11.41 14.79
N THR A 94 3.43 -11.42 16.10
CA THR A 94 2.84 -10.49 17.07
C THR A 94 3.20 -9.04 16.77
N ARG A 95 4.47 -8.74 16.51
CA ARG A 95 4.95 -7.38 16.23
C ARG A 95 4.44 -6.90 14.87
N PHE A 96 4.44 -7.77 13.86
CA PHE A 96 3.85 -7.51 12.55
C PHE A 96 2.37 -7.13 12.67
N ALA A 97 1.57 -7.90 13.39
CA ALA A 97 0.16 -7.63 13.58
C ALA A 97 -0.09 -6.29 14.29
N ALA A 98 0.70 -5.98 15.32
CA ALA A 98 0.63 -4.70 16.02
C ALA A 98 0.99 -3.52 15.09
N ALA A 99 2.05 -3.65 14.28
CA ALA A 99 2.46 -2.64 13.31
C ALA A 99 1.38 -2.41 12.23
N LEU A 100 0.74 -3.47 11.73
CA LEU A 100 -0.33 -3.36 10.74
C LEU A 100 -1.58 -2.69 11.31
N ARG A 101 -1.97 -3.02 12.56
CA ARG A 101 -3.06 -2.32 13.25
C ARG A 101 -2.74 -0.84 13.46
N ALA A 102 -1.49 -0.50 13.83
CA ALA A 102 -1.05 0.87 13.97
C ALA A 102 -1.06 1.64 12.64
N HIS A 103 -0.63 0.99 11.54
CA HIS A 103 -0.67 1.56 10.20
C HIS A 103 -2.11 1.85 9.76
N TRP A 104 -3.02 0.89 9.94
CA TRP A 104 -4.45 1.09 9.70
C TRP A 104 -5.01 2.25 10.53
N ALA A 105 -4.73 2.27 11.84
CA ALA A 105 -5.19 3.32 12.74
C ALA A 105 -4.66 4.72 12.36
N ARG A 106 -3.49 4.81 11.73
CA ARG A 106 -2.92 6.08 11.28
C ARG A 106 -3.48 6.55 9.95
N HIS A 107 -3.63 5.66 8.97
CA HIS A 107 -3.83 6.05 7.57
C HIS A 107 -5.25 5.83 7.05
N TYR A 108 -6.00 4.87 7.60
CA TYR A 108 -7.36 4.54 7.14
C TYR A 108 -8.39 5.42 7.84
N CYS A 109 -8.55 6.66 7.35
CA CYS A 109 -9.51 7.63 7.84
C CYS A 109 -10.13 8.44 6.69
N LEU A 110 -11.34 8.98 6.88
CA LEU A 110 -12.07 9.73 5.84
C LEU A 110 -11.28 10.88 5.24
N THR A 111 -10.43 11.55 6.03
CA THR A 111 -9.61 12.67 5.58
C THR A 111 -8.61 12.28 4.47
N ASN A 112 -8.25 10.99 4.39
CA ASN A 112 -7.29 10.46 3.41
C ASN A 112 -7.98 9.57 2.35
N MET A 113 -9.31 9.58 2.26
CA MET A 113 -10.07 8.67 1.39
C MET A 113 -10.88 9.41 0.33
N THR A 114 -10.90 8.83 -0.87
CA THR A 114 -11.83 9.18 -1.94
C THR A 114 -12.66 7.96 -2.26
N ILE A 115 -13.98 8.09 -2.22
CA ILE A 115 -14.93 7.00 -2.49
C ILE A 115 -15.69 7.34 -3.77
N VAL A 116 -15.80 6.37 -4.67
CA VAL A 116 -16.51 6.51 -5.95
C VAL A 116 -17.51 5.38 -6.06
N LEU A 117 -18.79 5.73 -6.26
CA LEU A 117 -19.86 4.79 -6.58
C LEU A 117 -20.32 5.03 -8.02
N VAL A 118 -20.42 3.96 -8.80
CA VAL A 118 -20.88 4.01 -10.19
C VAL A 118 -22.07 3.07 -10.35
N SER A 119 -23.20 3.60 -10.82
CA SER A 119 -24.45 2.85 -11.01
C SER A 119 -25.36 3.56 -11.99
N ASN A 120 -26.42 2.87 -12.43
CA ASN A 120 -27.52 3.44 -13.20
C ASN A 120 -28.67 4.00 -12.32
N ARG A 121 -28.49 4.03 -10.99
CA ARG A 121 -29.43 4.64 -10.04
C ARG A 121 -29.32 6.18 -10.06
N PRO A 122 -30.39 6.91 -9.67
CA PRO A 122 -30.35 8.37 -9.54
C PRO A 122 -29.23 8.86 -8.61
N LEU A 123 -28.71 10.07 -8.87
CA LEU A 123 -27.61 10.65 -8.09
C LEU A 123 -27.96 10.81 -6.61
N ASP A 124 -29.19 11.25 -6.31
CA ASP A 124 -29.65 11.44 -4.93
C ASP A 124 -29.61 10.12 -4.15
N GLU A 125 -30.03 9.01 -4.79
CA GLU A 125 -29.97 7.68 -4.19
C GLU A 125 -28.51 7.23 -3.94
N LEU A 126 -27.60 7.52 -4.88
CA LEU A 126 -26.17 7.20 -4.69
C LEU A 126 -25.53 8.03 -3.58
N GLN A 127 -25.94 9.28 -3.42
CA GLN A 127 -25.50 10.14 -2.32
C GLN A 127 -25.97 9.61 -0.97
N ASP A 128 -27.22 9.15 -0.89
CA ASP A 128 -27.79 8.55 0.33
C ASP A 128 -27.08 7.25 0.70
N ILE A 129 -26.80 6.38 -0.29
CA ILE A 129 -26.02 5.16 -0.07
C ILE A 129 -24.61 5.50 0.42
N ALA A 130 -23.93 6.44 -0.23
CA ALA A 130 -22.58 6.84 0.16
C ALA A 130 -22.53 7.40 1.59
N THR A 131 -23.45 8.29 1.92
CA THR A 131 -23.50 8.93 3.24
C THR A 131 -23.88 7.93 4.31
N SER A 132 -24.92 7.12 4.09
CA SER A 132 -25.37 6.12 5.08
C SER A 132 -24.34 5.02 5.34
N CYS A 133 -23.58 4.59 4.33
CA CYS A 133 -22.60 3.51 4.49
C CYS A 133 -21.27 4.01 5.06
N PHE A 134 -20.77 5.15 4.60
CA PHE A 134 -19.39 5.58 4.89
C PHE A 134 -19.27 6.66 5.96
N ALA A 135 -20.38 7.23 6.46
CA ALA A 135 -20.33 8.24 7.53
C ALA A 135 -19.73 7.74 8.85
N SER A 136 -19.75 6.43 9.11
CA SER A 136 -19.17 5.84 10.32
C SER A 136 -17.65 5.71 10.29
N LEU A 137 -17.00 5.98 9.15
CA LEU A 137 -15.55 5.90 9.05
C LEU A 137 -14.89 6.97 9.93
N PRO A 138 -13.77 6.64 10.60
CA PRO A 138 -13.11 7.58 11.49
C PRO A 138 -12.57 8.77 10.70
N ARG A 139 -12.79 9.98 11.23
CA ARG A 139 -12.15 11.20 10.74
C ARG A 139 -10.99 11.55 11.64
N ARG A 140 -9.76 11.46 11.11
CA ARG A 140 -8.52 11.75 11.84
C ARG A 140 -7.76 12.87 11.13
N PRO A 141 -6.90 13.63 11.83
CA PRO A 141 -6.01 14.58 11.17
C PRO A 141 -5.21 13.86 10.08
N SER A 142 -5.09 14.46 8.91
CA SER A 142 -4.26 13.90 7.85
C SER A 142 -2.81 13.81 8.34
N ALA A 143 -2.15 12.68 8.08
CA ALA A 143 -0.71 12.59 8.28
C ALA A 143 -0.02 13.58 7.32
N PRO A 144 1.14 14.14 7.68
CA PRO A 144 1.88 15.00 6.77
C PRO A 144 2.11 14.26 5.44
N PRO A 145 1.95 14.95 4.28
CA PRO A 145 2.14 14.35 2.98
C PRO A 145 3.55 13.80 2.84
N CYS A 146 3.71 12.77 2.00
CA CYS A 146 5.02 12.21 1.72
C CYS A 146 5.95 13.30 1.18
N PRO A 147 7.22 13.39 1.63
CA PRO A 147 8.20 14.29 1.04
C PRO A 147 8.27 14.05 -0.48
N ARG A 148 8.17 15.10 -1.28
CA ARG A 148 8.32 14.96 -2.74
C ARG A 148 9.77 14.66 -3.06
N LEU A 149 9.99 13.85 -4.09
CA LEU A 149 11.31 13.68 -4.71
C LEU A 149 11.85 15.08 -5.07
N THR A 150 12.91 15.50 -4.37
CA THR A 150 13.67 16.69 -4.75
C THR A 150 14.54 16.32 -5.94
N ASN A 151 14.85 17.31 -6.79
CA ASN A 151 15.69 17.14 -7.98
C ASN A 151 17.19 16.92 -7.63
N THR A 152 17.47 16.18 -6.56
CA THR A 152 18.82 15.81 -6.16
C THR A 152 19.37 14.85 -7.21
N PRO A 153 20.47 15.17 -7.89
CA PRO A 153 21.03 14.28 -8.90
C PRO A 153 21.41 12.96 -8.25
N ALA A 154 20.95 11.86 -8.86
CA ALA A 154 21.31 10.52 -8.42
C ALA A 154 22.83 10.37 -8.43
N PRO A 155 23.43 9.66 -7.46
CA PRO A 155 24.86 9.37 -7.50
C PRO A 155 25.21 8.68 -8.83
N PRO A 156 26.45 8.87 -9.35
CA PRO A 156 26.86 8.32 -10.64
C PRO A 156 26.82 6.79 -10.68
N LEU A 157 26.54 6.22 -11.87
CA LEU A 157 26.41 4.76 -12.08
C LEU A 157 27.69 3.98 -11.83
N PHE A 158 28.83 4.63 -12.07
CA PHE A 158 30.16 4.10 -11.85
C PHE A 158 30.92 5.00 -10.87
N PRO A 159 31.79 4.43 -10.02
CA PRO A 159 32.71 5.24 -9.24
C PRO A 159 33.44 6.18 -10.19
N GLN A 160 33.36 7.48 -9.91
CA GLN A 160 34.09 8.49 -10.68
C GLN A 160 35.55 8.49 -10.18
N GLY A 161 36.24 7.37 -10.42
CA GLY A 161 37.69 7.27 -10.28
C GLY A 161 38.36 7.52 -11.62
N PRO A 162 39.64 7.93 -11.64
CA PRO A 162 40.39 7.96 -12.88
C PRO A 162 40.58 6.51 -13.38
N GLU A 163 40.61 6.34 -14.70
CA GLU A 163 40.89 5.11 -15.44
C GLU A 163 39.68 4.27 -15.89
N THR A 164 39.15 4.71 -17.03
CA THR A 164 38.63 3.88 -18.11
C THR A 164 39.42 2.58 -18.27
N CYS A 165 38.93 1.46 -17.73
CA CYS A 165 39.33 0.14 -18.21
C CYS A 165 38.52 -0.16 -19.48
N LEU A 166 39.06 0.24 -20.64
CA LEU A 166 38.62 -0.25 -21.93
C LEU A 166 38.95 -1.74 -22.01
N ILE A 167 37.94 -2.60 -21.98
CA ILE A 167 38.08 -4.00 -22.40
C ILE A 167 37.61 -4.07 -23.85
N THR A 168 38.58 -4.16 -24.76
CA THR A 168 38.40 -4.75 -26.10
C THR A 168 38.18 -6.24 -26.01
#